data_AF-A0A8S3C1E9-F1
#
_entry.id   AF-A0A8S3C1E9-F1
#
_cell.length_a   1.000
_cell.length_b   1.000
_cell.length_c   1.000
_cell.angle_alpha   90.00
_cell.angle_beta   90.00
_cell.angle_gamma   90.00
#
_symmetry.space_group_name_H-M   'P 1'
#
loop_
_entity.id
_entity.type
_entity.pdbx_description
1 polymer ?
#
loop_
_entity_poly.entity_id
_entity_poly.type
_entity_poly.pdbx_seq_one_letter_code
_entity_poly.pdbx_strand_id
1 'polypeptide(L)' 'MICRVIYEVEFRVLVKEKLSPSDSVLVTGSCEQLGEWTPNRCIPLTRIDRTE' A
#
# COMPACT_ATOMS: atom_id res chain seq x y z
N MET A 1 -31.69 -2.64 8.73
CA MET A 1 -30.46 -2.97 9.47
C MET A 1 -29.34 -3.13 8.45
N ILE A 2 -28.37 -2.23 8.43
CA ILE A 2 -27.23 -2.32 7.49
C ILE A 2 -26.13 -3.10 8.19
N CYS A 3 -25.90 -4.35 7.77
CA CYS A 3 -24.76 -5.12 8.24
C CYS A 3 -23.54 -4.64 7.46
N ARG A 4 -22.59 -3.97 8.12
CA ARG A 4 -21.31 -3.60 7.52
C ARG A 4 -20.32 -4.74 7.76
N VAL A 5 -19.82 -5.35 6.70
CA VAL A 5 -18.72 -6.31 6.78
C VAL A 5 -17.41 -5.51 6.70
N ILE A 6 -16.56 -5.64 7.71
CA ILE A 6 -15.25 -5.00 7.77
C ILE A 6 -14.19 -6.07 7.52
N TYR A 7 -13.26 -5.77 6.62
CA TYR A 7 -12.08 -6.58 6.38
C TYR A 7 -10.86 -5.80 6.86
N GLU A 8 -10.02 -6.44 7.67
CA GLU A 8 -8.71 -5.89 8.06
C GLU A 8 -7.63 -6.52 7.19
N VAL A 9 -6.73 -5.68 6.67
CA VAL A 9 -5.65 -6.13 5.79
C VAL A 9 -4.39 -5.31 6.05
N GLU A 10 -3.24 -5.97 6.04
CA GLU A 10 -1.92 -5.35 6.10
C GLU A 10 -1.13 -5.69 4.84
N PHE A 11 -0.66 -4.66 4.12
CA PHE A 11 0.17 -4.84 2.94
C PHE A 11 1.65 -4.74 3.31
N ARG A 12 2.39 -5.82 3.06
CA ARG A 12 3.86 -5.84 3.16
C ARG A 12 4.45 -6.19 1.80
N VAL A 13 5.30 -5.30 1.29
CA VAL A 13 6.02 -5.50 0.03
C VAL A 13 7.51 -5.51 0.32
N LEU A 14 8.19 -6.58 -0.11
CA LEU A 14 9.64 -6.63 -0.09
C LEU A 14 10.16 -6.10 -1.42
N VAL A 15 10.77 -4.91 -1.38
CA VAL A 15 11.47 -4.35 -2.54
C VAL A 15 12.91 -4.86 -2.52
N LYS A 16 13.27 -5.65 -3.55
CA LYS A 16 14.63 -6.21 -3.69
C LYS A 16 15.61 -5.22 -4.32
N GLU A 17 15.11 -4.19 -4.98
CA GLU A 17 15.91 -3.15 -5.61
C GLU A 17 16.33 -2.09 -4.59
N LYS A 18 17.48 -1.46 -4.85
CA LYS A 18 17.99 -0.39 -4.01
C LYS A 18 17.18 0.88 -4.26
N LEU A 19 16.35 1.25 -3.29
CA LEU A 19 15.62 2.52 -3.27
C LEU A 19 16.48 3.63 -2.68
N SER A 20 16.37 4.83 -3.25
CA SER A 20 16.82 6.06 -2.60
C SER A 20 16.02 6.29 -1.30
N PRO A 21 16.60 6.96 -0.29
CA PRO A 21 15.83 7.42 0.88
C PRO A 21 14.62 8.28 0.52
N SER A 22 14.63 8.93 -0.64
CA SER A 22 13.53 9.77 -1.15
C SER A 22 12.44 8.99 -1.88
N ASP A 23 12.66 7.72 -2.22
CA ASP A 23 11.70 6.97 -3.02
C ASP A 23 10.53 6.52 -2.16
N SER A 24 9.34 6.58 -2.74
CA SER A 24 8.10 6.10 -2.11
C SER A 24 7.59 4.87 -2.84
N VAL A 25 7.25 3.84 -2.09
CA VAL A 25 6.55 2.67 -2.62
C VAL A 25 5.05 2.91 -2.46
N LEU A 26 4.31 2.77 -3.54
CA LEU A 26 2.87 3.00 -3.57
C LEU A 26 2.14 1.68 -3.87
N VAL A 27 0.92 1.53 -3.36
CA VAL A 27 0.01 0.41 -3.68
C VAL A 27 -1.28 0.94 -4.30
N THR A 28 -1.75 0.28 -5.35
CA THR A 28 -3.09 0.50 -5.92
C THR A 28 -3.72 -0.84 -6.32
N GLY A 29 -5.04 -0.86 -6.44
CA GLY A 29 -5.82 -2.07 -6.67
C GLY A 29 -7.22 -1.78 -7.19
N SER A 30 -8.04 -2.81 -7.31
CA SER A 30 -9.34 -2.74 -7.96
C SER A 30 -10.45 -2.07 -7.15
N CYS A 31 -10.35 -2.04 -5.82
CA CYS A 31 -11.37 -1.42 -4.99
C CYS A 31 -11.11 0.08 -4.77
N GLU A 32 -12.19 0.81 -4.44
CA GLU A 32 -12.17 2.24 -4.16
C GLU A 32 -11.10 2.64 -3.13
N GLN A 33 -10.97 1.86 -2.06
CA GLN A 33 -10.01 2.10 -0.99
C GLN A 33 -8.56 2.02 -1.48
N LEU A 34 -8.28 1.23 -2.53
CA LEU A 34 -6.96 1.11 -3.14
C LEU A 34 -6.79 1.99 -4.40
N GLY A 35 -7.74 2.90 -4.67
CA GLY A 35 -7.62 3.89 -5.73
C GLY A 35 -7.99 3.41 -7.14
N GLU A 36 -8.63 2.24 -7.29
CA GLU A 36 -9.21 1.75 -8.56
C GLU A 36 -8.22 1.77 -9.74
N TRP A 37 -7.00 1.30 -9.50
CA TRP A 37 -5.89 1.30 -10.47
C TRP A 37 -5.52 2.69 -11.03
N THR A 38 -5.90 3.76 -10.33
CA THR A 38 -5.62 5.14 -10.77
C THR A 38 -4.31 5.62 -10.14
N PRO A 39 -3.25 5.90 -10.93
CA PRO A 39 -1.92 6.19 -10.39
C PRO A 39 -1.83 7.38 -9.42
N ASN A 40 -2.70 8.38 -9.58
CA ASN A 40 -2.76 9.56 -8.70
C ASN A 40 -3.58 9.32 -7.40
N ARG A 41 -4.19 8.13 -7.24
CA ARG A 41 -4.95 7.72 -6.06
C ARG A 41 -4.28 6.56 -5.31
N CYS A 42 -3.05 6.22 -5.65
CA CYS A 42 -2.31 5.18 -4.95
C CYS A 42 -2.07 5.54 -3.48
N ILE A 43 -2.00 4.53 -2.63
CA ILE A 43 -1.71 4.68 -1.21
C ILE A 43 -0.20 4.53 -0.99
N PRO A 44 0.47 5.45 -0.27
CA PRO A 44 1.85 5.29 0.11
C PRO A 44 2.02 4.23 1.21
N LEU A 45 2.97 3.32 1.02
CA LEU A 45 3.37 2.36 2.05
C LEU A 45 4.36 3.01 3.01
N THR A 46 4.26 2.65 4.30
CA THR A 46 5.25 3.06 5.29
C THR A 46 6.52 2.23 5.12
N ARG A 47 7.67 2.89 5.00
CA ARG A 47 8.97 2.24 4.96
C ARG A 47 9.31 1.67 6.34
N ILE A 48 9.62 0.38 6.39
CA ILE A 48 10.11 -0.30 7.58
C ILE A 48 11.48 -0.87 7.23
N ASP A 49 12.54 -0.21 7.70
CA ASP A 49 13.91 -0.72 7.56
C ASP A 49 14.12 -1.82 8.60
N ARG A 50 14.36 -3.06 8.13
CA ARG A 50 14.82 -4.14 9.01
C ARG A 50 16.35 -4.09 9.04
N THR A 51 16.89 -3.73 10.18
CA THR A 51 18.29 -4.03 10.53
C THR A 51 18.32 -5.47 11.01
N GLU A 52 19.17 -6.30 10.38
CA GLU A 52 19.53 -7.61 10.93
C GLU A 52 20.40 -7.46 12.18
#